data_AF-A0A091GWE4-F1
#
_entry.id   AF-A0A091GWE4-F1
#
_cell.length_a   1.000
_cell.length_b   1.000
_cell.length_c   1.000
_cell.angle_alpha   90.00
_cell.angle_beta   90.00
_cell.angle_gamma   90.00
#
_symmetry.space_group_name_H-M   'P 1'
#
loop_
_entity.id
_entity.type
_entity.pdbx_description
1 polymer ?
#
loop_
_entity_poly.entity_id
_entity_poly.type
_entity_poly.pdbx_seq_one_letter_code
_entity_poly.pdbx_strand_id
1 'polypeptide(L)'
;QEVSAFGEAGEGDYLDDWTVLCSGTYWARDSEVRFQHASTDVFLSVTGEQYGRPIHGQKEVHGMAASSQNNYWKVMEGIFMQPSEAFKAER
;
A
#
# COMPACT_ATOMS: atom_id res chain seq x y z
N GLN A 1 -11.60 2.85 8.50
CA GLN A 1 -12.23 1.92 7.55
C GLN A 1 -11.45 0.62 7.60
N GLU A 2 -12.13 -0.53 7.58
CA GLU A 2 -11.45 -1.83 7.55
C GLU A 2 -10.59 -1.98 6.29
N VAL A 3 -9.46 -2.68 6.42
CA VAL A 3 -8.65 -3.15 5.30
C VAL A 3 -8.48 -4.65 5.47
N SER A 4 -8.69 -5.40 4.40
CA SER A 4 -8.63 -6.86 4.41
C SER A 4 -7.88 -7.38 3.18
N ALA A 5 -7.56 -8.67 3.20
CA ALA A 5 -7.18 -9.39 1.99
C ALA A 5 -8.42 -10.15 1.52
N PHE A 6 -8.93 -9.82 0.35
CA PHE A 6 -10.14 -10.39 -0.23
C PHE A 6 -9.84 -10.98 -1.62
N GLY A 7 -10.64 -11.96 -2.04
CA GLY A 7 -10.45 -12.68 -3.29
C GLY A 7 -9.50 -13.88 -3.19
N GLU A 8 -9.51 -14.72 -4.23
CA GLU A 8 -8.64 -15.90 -4.36
C GLU A 8 -8.26 -16.10 -5.82
N ALA A 9 -7.10 -16.73 -6.08
CA ALA A 9 -6.65 -17.10 -7.43
C ALA A 9 -6.62 -15.96 -8.47
N GLY A 10 -6.43 -14.71 -8.01
CA GLY A 10 -6.41 -13.53 -8.87
C GLY A 10 -7.79 -12.93 -9.17
N GLU A 11 -8.85 -13.46 -8.56
CA GLU A 11 -10.17 -12.83 -8.56
C GLU A 11 -10.15 -11.60 -7.65
N GLY A 12 -10.59 -10.46 -8.18
CA GLY A 12 -10.65 -9.17 -7.52
C GLY A 12 -11.60 -8.22 -8.24
N ASP A 13 -11.85 -7.05 -7.64
CA ASP A 13 -12.69 -6.01 -8.22
C ASP A 13 -12.05 -4.61 -8.08
N TYR A 14 -12.81 -3.57 -8.42
CA TYR A 14 -12.32 -2.19 -8.40
C TYR A 14 -12.04 -1.65 -6.97
N LEU A 15 -12.39 -2.40 -5.92
CA LEU A 15 -12.04 -2.12 -4.52
C LEU A 15 -10.66 -2.69 -4.13
N ASP A 16 -9.97 -3.38 -5.04
CA ASP A 16 -8.58 -3.78 -4.86
C ASP A 16 -7.60 -2.70 -5.38
N ASP A 17 -8.11 -1.63 -5.98
CA ASP A 17 -7.31 -0.56 -6.59
C ASP A 17 -6.80 0.46 -5.55
N TRP A 18 -5.47 0.62 -5.48
CA TRP A 18 -4.79 1.61 -4.66
C TRP A 18 -3.95 2.56 -5.51
N THR A 19 -4.17 3.86 -5.35
CA THR A 19 -3.35 4.90 -5.96
C THR A 19 -2.01 5.03 -5.23
N VAL A 20 -0.92 4.90 -5.98
CA VAL A 20 0.45 5.09 -5.51
C VAL A 20 0.78 6.58 -5.47
N LEU A 21 0.92 7.15 -4.28
CA LEU A 21 1.32 8.54 -4.08
C LEU A 21 2.79 8.62 -3.65
N CYS A 22 3.63 9.11 -4.54
CA CYS A 22 5.06 9.30 -4.32
C CYS A 22 5.51 10.68 -4.82
N SER A 23 6.76 11.07 -4.54
CA SER A 23 7.26 12.41 -4.83
C SER A 23 7.48 12.73 -6.32
N GLY A 24 7.41 11.73 -7.19
CA GLY A 24 7.67 11.89 -8.63
C GLY A 24 6.73 11.03 -9.47
N THR A 25 6.99 10.95 -10.78
CA THR A 25 6.17 10.16 -11.72
C THR A 25 6.20 8.66 -11.41
N TYR A 26 7.34 8.15 -10.94
CA TYR A 26 7.51 6.75 -10.56
C TYR A 26 8.03 6.66 -9.14
N TRP A 27 7.51 5.67 -8.40
CA TRP A 27 7.97 5.39 -7.05
C TRP A 27 9.40 4.82 -7.06
N ALA A 28 10.33 5.55 -6.45
CA ALA A 28 11.69 5.08 -6.24
C ALA A 28 11.77 4.16 -5.00
N ARG A 29 12.54 3.07 -5.12
CA ARG A 29 12.65 2.00 -4.10
C ARG A 29 12.89 2.51 -2.68
N ASP A 30 13.82 3.45 -2.53
CA ASP A 30 14.25 3.92 -1.21
C ASP A 30 13.43 5.11 -0.69
N SER A 31 12.43 5.56 -1.47
CA SER A 31 11.56 6.67 -1.14
C SER A 31 10.31 6.22 -0.42
N GLU A 32 9.82 7.09 0.45
CA GLU A 32 8.51 6.93 1.07
C GLU A 32 7.40 6.97 0.02
N VAL A 33 6.31 6.26 0.32
CA VAL A 33 5.10 6.18 -0.50
C VAL A 33 3.88 6.19 0.39
N ARG A 34 2.74 6.60 -0.15
CA ARG A 34 1.43 6.38 0.45
C ARG A 34 0.55 5.64 -0.54
N PHE A 35 -0.36 4.83 -0.02
CA PHE A 35 -1.37 4.14 -0.83
C PHE A 35 -2.72 4.72 -0.47
N GLN A 36 -3.40 5.33 -1.43
CA GLN A 36 -4.76 5.87 -1.26
C GLN A 36 -5.74 4.95 -1.96
N HIS A 37 -6.73 4.44 -1.24
CA HIS A 37 -7.74 3.56 -1.81
C HIS A 37 -8.58 4.34 -2.85
N ALA A 38 -8.63 3.85 -4.08
CA ALA A 38 -9.15 4.62 -5.21
C ALA A 38 -10.65 4.94 -5.09
N SER A 39 -11.41 4.08 -4.40
CA SER A 39 -12.87 4.22 -4.27
C SER A 39 -13.33 4.99 -3.03
N THR A 40 -12.49 5.11 -2.00
CA THR A 40 -12.90 5.69 -0.69
C THR A 40 -11.99 6.83 -0.22
N ASP A 41 -10.94 7.14 -0.98
CA ASP A 41 -9.98 8.21 -0.71
C ASP A 41 -9.21 8.09 0.62
N VAL A 42 -9.31 6.97 1.34
CA VAL A 42 -8.58 6.73 2.59
C VAL A 42 -7.15 6.26 2.32
N PHE A 43 -6.22 6.60 3.20
CA PHE A 43 -4.85 6.11 3.15
C PHE A 43 -4.69 4.80 3.91
N LEU A 44 -3.94 3.86 3.34
CA LEU A 44 -3.47 2.68 4.05
C LEU A 44 -2.57 3.13 5.21
N SER A 45 -2.98 2.82 6.42
CA SER A 45 -2.39 3.34 7.65
C SER A 45 -2.22 2.24 8.69
N VAL A 46 -1.27 2.40 9.60
CA VAL A 46 -1.10 1.52 10.76
C VAL A 46 -1.43 2.27 12.05
N THR A 47 -2.12 1.64 13.00
CA THR A 47 -2.35 2.26 14.31
C THR A 47 -1.17 2.03 15.26
N GLY A 48 -1.23 2.68 16.43
CA GLY A 48 -0.36 2.35 17.57
C GLY A 48 -0.83 1.12 18.35
N GLU A 49 -2.05 0.66 18.11
CA GLU A 49 -2.68 -0.43 18.85
C GLU A 49 -2.15 -1.79 18.38
N GLN A 50 -2.09 -2.75 19.30
CA GLN A 50 -1.63 -4.11 19.04
C GLN A 50 -2.69 -5.09 19.49
N TYR A 51 -2.88 -6.13 18.70
CA TYR A 51 -3.78 -7.23 19.04
C TYR A 51 -3.19 -8.13 20.12
N GLY A 52 -4.08 -8.73 20.91
CA GLY A 52 -3.77 -9.83 21.82
C GLY A 52 -3.80 -11.19 21.10
N ARG A 53 -4.09 -12.26 21.85
CA ARG A 53 -4.29 -13.60 21.25
C ARG A 53 -5.48 -13.59 20.28
N PRO A 54 -5.43 -14.33 19.16
CA PRO A 54 -4.40 -15.28 18.73
C PRO A 54 -3.20 -14.66 17.97
N ILE A 55 -3.25 -13.38 17.63
CA ILE A 55 -2.27 -12.68 16.76
C ILE A 55 -1.44 -11.66 17.55
N HIS A 56 -0.94 -12.08 18.71
CA HIS A 56 -0.37 -11.20 19.71
C HIS A 56 0.81 -10.38 19.15
N GLY A 57 0.73 -9.06 19.32
CA GLY A 57 1.77 -8.10 18.93
C GLY A 57 1.66 -7.59 17.49
N GLN A 58 0.74 -8.12 16.68
CA GLN A 58 0.43 -7.53 15.38
C GLN A 58 -0.29 -6.19 15.57
N LYS A 59 0.01 -5.20 14.72
CA LYS A 59 -0.66 -3.90 14.72
C LYS A 59 -1.87 -3.93 13.78
N GLU A 60 -2.87 -3.12 14.09
CA GLU A 60 -4.00 -2.90 13.17
C GLU A 60 -3.55 -2.10 11.95
N VAL A 61 -3.95 -2.59 10.77
CA VAL A 61 -3.84 -1.88 9.50
C VAL A 61 -5.25 -1.46 9.09
N HIS A 62 -5.44 -0.19 8.73
CA HIS A 62 -6.75 0.36 8.44
C HIS A 62 -6.67 1.51 7.43
N GLY A 63 -7.83 1.91 6.91
CA GLY A 63 -8.01 3.12 6.12
C GLY A 63 -8.23 4.35 7.00
N MET A 64 -7.43 5.41 6.81
CA MET A 64 -7.55 6.70 7.47
C MET A 64 -7.72 7.84 6.44
N ALA A 65 -8.75 8.67 6.59
CA ALA A 65 -8.98 9.80 5.67
C ALA A 65 -7.92 10.92 5.84
N ALA A 66 -7.43 11.12 7.06
CA ALA A 66 -6.43 12.15 7.35
C ALA A 66 -5.01 11.67 6.98
N SER A 67 -4.20 12.61 6.49
CA SER A 67 -2.76 12.37 6.32
C SER A 67 -2.05 12.36 7.69
N SER A 68 -1.14 11.42 7.90
CA SER A 68 -0.31 11.33 9.11
C SER A 68 1.00 10.60 8.83
N GLN A 69 1.92 10.61 9.80
CA GLN A 69 3.16 9.82 9.69
C GLN A 69 2.90 8.31 9.59
N ASN A 70 1.76 7.85 10.09
CA ASN A 70 1.40 6.44 10.14
C ASN A 70 0.93 5.86 8.80
N ASN A 71 0.82 6.70 7.77
CA ASN A 71 0.42 6.26 6.44
C ASN A 71 1.51 6.36 5.39
N TYR A 72 2.74 6.71 5.81
CA TYR A 72 3.93 6.56 4.99
C TYR A 72 4.50 5.15 5.13
N TRP A 73 4.77 4.55 3.98
CA TRP A 73 5.36 3.23 3.83
C TRP A 73 6.67 3.33 3.07
N LYS A 74 7.51 2.33 3.22
CA LYS A 74 8.78 2.21 2.49
C LYS A 74 9.04 0.75 2.15
N VAL A 75 9.52 0.49 0.93
CA VAL A 75 9.97 -0.87 0.60
C VAL A 75 11.20 -1.20 1.43
N MET A 76 11.26 -2.43 1.92
CA MET A 76 12.44 -2.98 2.56
C MET A 76 13.01 -4.10 1.68
N GLU A 77 12.72 -5.35 2.00
CA GLU A 77 13.21 -6.52 1.27
C GLU A 77 12.28 -6.89 0.10
N GLY A 78 12.84 -7.32 -1.04
CA GLY A 78 12.05 -7.73 -2.21
C GLY A 78 12.88 -8.07 -3.45
N ILE A 79 12.24 -8.73 -4.42
CA ILE A 79 12.78 -9.01 -5.75
C ILE A 79 12.18 -8.01 -6.74
N PHE A 80 13.04 -7.27 -7.44
CA PHE A 80 12.61 -6.24 -8.38
C PHE A 80 12.89 -6.68 -9.81
N MET A 81 11.82 -6.85 -10.58
CA MET A 81 11.91 -7.23 -11.97
C MET A 81 12.30 -6.02 -12.82
N GLN A 82 13.23 -6.23 -13.76
CA GLN A 82 13.58 -5.18 -14.72
C GLN A 82 12.39 -4.92 -15.65
N PRO A 83 12.06 -3.65 -15.96
CA PRO A 83 11.05 -3.34 -16.95
C PRO A 83 11.41 -3.97 -18.31
N SER A 84 10.41 -4.49 -19.02
CA SER A 84 10.59 -4.97 -20.39
C SER A 84 11.05 -3.83 -21.29
N GLU A 85 11.65 -4.15 -22.45
CA GLU A 85 12.19 -3.13 -23.36
C GLU A 85 11.12 -2.12 -23.83
N ALA A 86 9.85 -2.54 -23.91
CA ALA A 86 8.72 -1.68 -24.23
C ALA A 86 8.58 -0.48 -23.26
N PHE A 87 8.79 -0.70 -21.95
CA PHE A 87 8.74 0.36 -20.93
C PHE A 87 9.96 1.29 -20.95
N LYS A 88 11.05 0.90 -21.62
CA LYS A 88 12.23 1.76 -21.77
C LYS A 88 12.06 2.79 -22.89
N ALA A 89 11.21 2.50 -23.88
CA ALA A 89 10.98 3.37 -25.04
C ALA A 89 10.07 4.58 -24.72
N GLU A 90 9.34 4.54 -23.60
CA GLU A 90 8.48 5.63 -23.11
C GLU A 90 9.18 6.55 -22.08
N ARG A 91 10.47 6.29 -21.79
CA ARG A 91 11.29 7.11 -20.88
C ARG A 91 12.08 8.19 -21.61
#